data_AF-A0A6A7Z297-F1
#
_entry.id   AF-A0A6A7Z297-F1
#
_cell.length_a   1.000
_cell.length_b   1.000
_cell.length_c   1.000
_cell.angle_alpha   90.00
_cell.angle_beta   90.00
_cell.angle_gamma   90.00
#
_symmetry.space_group_name_H-M   'P 1'
#
loop_
_entity.id
_entity.type
_entity.pdbx_description
1 polymer ?
#
loop_
_entity_poly.entity_id
_entity_poly.type
_entity_poly.pdbx_seq_one_letter_code
_entity_poly.pdbx_strand_id
1 'polypeptide(L)'
;MLSGILGDGVWGIRSAFLSLNDDALDQILDDYGQIYGAAAAQYARKTYSKWKDGSTKLSGQTMERLVELVPPYLEAEQRHNILLKVLKQHKRTPPSQTIRVNIKEPQEGFHQIDEVLSSIHVTDPLAYLPEHVMDAAKWLYDDDVTAARLMLAESMKIETDMLLNNAVRELNLMRRTIASGQVKSANYSVDTPVSRLHVIAYSPSKCYVATVCFGEHALETVTLREWRDQVLANHQMGRKFIVWYYENGEKIAEIAARTPMIRLTSKFAIGIFARWVRRLRSSHE
;
A
#
# COMPACT_ATOMS: atom_id res chain seq x y z
N MET A 1 -3.19 0.18 30.84
CA MET A 1 -1.89 0.38 30.14
C MET A 1 -1.82 -0.48 28.86
N LEU A 2 -2.10 -1.78 28.96
CA LEU A 2 -2.15 -2.72 27.83
C LEU A 2 -3.10 -2.35 26.68
N SER A 3 -4.25 -1.73 26.97
CA SER A 3 -5.22 -1.29 25.94
C SER A 3 -4.67 -0.26 24.95
N GLY A 4 -3.71 0.57 25.38
CA GLY A 4 -3.04 1.52 24.49
C GLY A 4 -1.98 0.89 23.59
N ILE A 5 -1.40 -0.24 23.99
CA ILE A 5 -0.33 -0.95 23.27
C ILE A 5 -0.94 -1.99 22.31
N LEU A 6 -1.97 -2.69 22.76
CA LEU A 6 -2.54 -3.84 22.05
C LEU A 6 -3.78 -3.50 21.22
N GLY A 7 -4.40 -2.33 21.40
CA GLY A 7 -5.62 -1.95 20.67
C GLY A 7 -6.73 -3.01 20.83
N ASP A 8 -7.33 -3.46 19.73
CA ASP A 8 -8.32 -4.56 19.82
C ASP A 8 -7.68 -5.94 20.04
N GLY A 9 -6.34 -6.04 20.05
CA GLY A 9 -5.60 -7.24 20.49
C GLY A 9 -5.97 -7.66 21.92
N VAL A 10 -6.39 -6.71 22.78
CA VAL A 10 -6.92 -7.00 24.12
C VAL A 10 -8.14 -7.92 24.07
N TRP A 11 -9.01 -7.79 23.06
CA TRP A 11 -10.14 -8.69 22.88
C TRP A 11 -9.68 -10.11 22.53
N GLY A 12 -8.60 -10.23 21.77
CA GLY A 12 -7.96 -11.53 21.48
C GLY A 12 -7.49 -12.22 22.75
N ILE A 13 -6.80 -11.48 23.63
CA ILE A 13 -6.28 -12.02 24.90
C ILE A 13 -7.41 -12.37 25.86
N ARG A 14 -8.43 -11.51 25.97
CA ARG A 14 -9.63 -11.81 26.75
C ARG A 14 -10.32 -13.08 26.25
N SER A 15 -10.47 -13.23 24.94
CA SER A 15 -11.08 -14.42 24.35
C SER A 15 -10.25 -15.68 24.63
N ALA A 16 -8.92 -15.56 24.60
CA ALA A 16 -8.02 -16.66 24.94
C ALA A 16 -8.14 -17.04 26.42
N PHE A 17 -8.15 -16.06 27.33
CA PHE A 17 -8.40 -16.29 28.76
C PHE A 17 -9.70 -17.06 29.02
N LEU A 18 -10.81 -16.66 28.38
CA LEU A 18 -12.12 -17.33 28.54
C LEU A 18 -12.19 -18.73 27.90
N SER A 19 -11.15 -19.11 27.14
CA SER A 19 -11.02 -20.38 26.44
C SER A 19 -9.91 -21.26 26.99
N LEU A 20 -9.27 -20.87 28.10
CA LEU A 20 -8.26 -21.69 28.77
C LEU A 20 -8.88 -23.02 29.23
N ASN A 21 -8.05 -24.07 29.22
CA ASN A 21 -8.38 -25.34 29.85
C ASN A 21 -8.36 -25.20 31.38
N ASP A 22 -8.90 -26.20 32.09
CA ASP A 22 -9.08 -26.10 33.54
C ASP A 22 -7.74 -26.00 34.29
N ASP A 23 -6.71 -26.73 33.85
CA ASP A 23 -5.37 -26.69 34.47
C ASP A 23 -4.71 -25.30 34.35
N ALA A 24 -4.70 -24.72 33.14
CA ALA A 24 -4.14 -23.40 32.90
C ALA A 24 -4.95 -22.29 33.58
N LEU A 25 -6.28 -22.46 33.64
CA LEU A 25 -7.17 -21.55 34.35
C LEU A 25 -6.91 -21.59 35.87
N ASP A 26 -6.69 -22.77 36.44
CA ASP A 26 -6.39 -22.88 37.86
C ASP A 26 -5.03 -22.24 38.19
N GLN A 27 -4.01 -22.49 37.36
CA GLN A 27 -2.67 -21.93 37.56
C GLN A 27 -2.66 -20.39 37.45
N ILE A 28 -3.31 -19.80 36.43
CA ILE A 28 -3.37 -18.33 36.30
C ILE A 28 -4.14 -17.67 37.46
N LEU A 29 -5.18 -18.33 37.98
CA LEU A 29 -5.95 -17.80 39.10
C LEU A 29 -5.21 -17.93 40.44
N ASP A 30 -4.33 -18.90 40.58
CA ASP A 30 -3.41 -19.01 41.72
C ASP A 30 -2.37 -17.89 41.67
N ASP A 31 -1.73 -17.67 40.53
CA ASP A 31 -0.75 -16.60 40.34
C ASP A 31 -1.41 -15.21 40.53
N TYR A 32 -2.62 -15.03 40.01
CA TYR A 32 -3.45 -13.85 40.28
C TYR A 32 -3.72 -13.64 41.78
N GLY A 33 -3.95 -14.73 42.52
CA GLY A 33 -4.15 -14.71 43.98
C GLY A 33 -2.89 -14.36 44.76
N GLN A 34 -1.72 -14.83 44.31
CA GLN A 34 -0.44 -14.47 44.90
C GLN A 34 -0.12 -12.98 44.74
N ILE A 35 -0.42 -12.42 43.56
CA ILE A 35 -0.11 -11.02 43.23
C ILE A 35 -1.12 -10.05 43.83
N TYR A 36 -2.42 -10.36 43.78
CA TYR A 36 -3.50 -9.41 44.13
C TYR A 36 -4.35 -9.83 45.35
N GLY A 37 -4.03 -10.97 45.98
CA GLY A 37 -4.63 -11.45 47.22
C GLY A 37 -5.72 -12.51 47.04
N ALA A 38 -5.87 -13.34 48.08
CA ALA A 38 -6.78 -14.50 48.07
C ALA A 38 -8.24 -14.14 47.80
N ALA A 39 -8.73 -12.99 48.30
CA ALA A 39 -10.10 -12.53 48.04
C ALA A 39 -10.34 -12.23 46.56
N ALA A 40 -9.34 -11.70 45.85
CA ALA A 40 -9.43 -11.41 44.43
C ALA A 40 -9.52 -12.70 43.60
N ALA A 41 -8.65 -13.67 43.89
CA ALA A 41 -8.69 -14.99 43.25
C ALA A 41 -10.00 -15.72 43.52
N GLN A 42 -10.50 -15.71 44.76
CA GLN A 42 -11.78 -16.34 45.09
C GLN A 42 -12.95 -15.71 44.32
N TYR A 43 -12.95 -14.39 44.17
CA TYR A 43 -13.94 -13.70 43.34
C TYR A 43 -13.83 -14.11 41.86
N ALA A 44 -12.61 -14.15 41.30
CA ALA A 44 -12.39 -14.53 39.91
C ALA A 44 -12.84 -15.98 39.64
N ARG A 45 -12.48 -16.94 40.50
CA ARG A 45 -12.92 -18.34 40.43
C ARG A 45 -14.44 -18.47 40.41
N LYS A 46 -15.13 -17.76 41.32
CA LYS A 46 -16.61 -17.78 41.40
C LYS A 46 -17.30 -17.12 40.21
N THR A 47 -16.65 -16.16 39.56
CA THR A 47 -17.26 -15.32 38.53
C THR A 47 -16.91 -15.77 37.11
N TYR A 48 -15.87 -16.61 36.95
CA TYR A 48 -15.36 -17.04 35.65
C TYR A 48 -16.43 -17.63 34.73
N SER A 49 -17.27 -18.55 35.24
CA SER A 49 -18.35 -19.16 34.45
C SER A 49 -19.31 -18.12 33.87
N LYS A 50 -19.66 -17.10 34.68
CA LYS A 50 -20.50 -15.97 34.28
C LYS A 50 -19.82 -15.03 33.28
N TRP A 51 -18.49 -14.96 33.29
CA TRP A 51 -17.74 -14.22 32.26
C TRP A 51 -17.70 -14.99 30.94
N LYS A 52 -17.57 -16.32 31.02
CA LYS A 52 -17.50 -17.23 29.87
C LYS A 52 -18.83 -17.33 29.13
N ASP A 53 -19.95 -17.40 29.86
CA ASP A 53 -21.30 -17.43 29.27
C ASP A 53 -21.87 -16.04 28.92
N GLY A 54 -21.16 -14.96 29.28
CA GLY A 54 -21.55 -13.58 28.99
C GLY A 54 -22.57 -12.97 29.96
N SER A 55 -23.01 -13.69 30.99
CA SER A 55 -23.93 -13.20 32.04
C SER A 55 -23.34 -12.03 32.84
N THR A 56 -22.02 -11.90 32.88
CA THR A 56 -21.32 -10.79 33.50
C THR A 56 -20.19 -10.32 32.59
N LYS A 57 -20.05 -9.01 32.43
CA LYS A 57 -18.97 -8.44 31.62
C LYS A 57 -17.66 -8.41 32.42
N LEU A 58 -16.64 -9.13 31.96
CA LEU A 58 -15.26 -8.93 32.42
C LEU A 58 -14.76 -7.58 31.89
N SER A 59 -14.60 -6.58 32.76
CA SER A 59 -14.16 -5.23 32.41
C SER A 59 -13.54 -4.50 33.61
N GLY A 60 -12.92 -3.35 33.35
CA GLY A 60 -12.28 -2.54 34.39
C GLY A 60 -11.02 -3.20 34.95
N GLN A 61 -10.69 -2.86 36.20
CA GLN A 61 -9.42 -3.25 36.82
C GLN A 61 -9.19 -4.77 36.89
N THR A 62 -10.23 -5.57 37.14
CA THR A 62 -10.10 -7.04 37.17
C THR A 62 -9.70 -7.59 35.80
N MET A 63 -10.24 -7.02 34.71
CA MET A 63 -9.88 -7.43 33.36
C MET A 63 -8.43 -7.06 33.04
N GLU A 64 -8.01 -5.84 33.37
CA GLU A 64 -6.65 -5.37 33.11
C GLU A 64 -5.63 -6.27 33.80
N ARG A 65 -5.83 -6.56 35.09
CA ARG A 65 -4.93 -7.42 35.87
C ARG A 65 -4.89 -8.86 35.36
N LEU A 66 -6.04 -9.44 35.01
CA LEU A 66 -6.09 -10.82 34.52
C LEU A 66 -5.40 -10.92 33.16
N VAL A 67 -5.67 -10.01 32.23
CA VAL A 67 -5.06 -9.97 30.90
C VAL A 67 -3.54 -9.83 30.97
N GLU A 68 -3.01 -9.08 31.95
CA GLU A 68 -1.57 -8.95 32.21
C GLU A 68 -0.88 -10.29 32.48
N LEU A 69 -1.59 -11.26 33.05
CA LEU A 69 -1.05 -12.57 33.43
C LEU A 69 -1.23 -13.64 32.36
N VAL A 70 -1.99 -13.39 31.30
CA VAL A 70 -2.35 -14.42 30.31
C VAL A 70 -1.17 -14.94 29.45
N PRO A 71 -0.17 -14.13 29.00
CA PRO A 71 0.79 -14.57 27.98
C PRO A 71 1.51 -15.90 28.21
N PRO A 72 1.99 -16.23 29.44
CA PRO A 72 2.67 -17.49 29.71
C PRO A 72 1.79 -18.72 29.53
N TYR A 73 0.47 -18.57 29.66
CA TYR A 73 -0.51 -19.66 29.55
C TYR A 73 -1.09 -19.83 28.15
N LEU A 74 -0.64 -19.01 27.20
CA LEU A 74 -1.08 -19.12 25.81
C LEU A 74 -0.30 -20.19 25.07
N GLU A 75 -1.01 -20.93 24.22
CA GLU A 75 -0.37 -21.78 23.22
C GLU A 75 0.34 -20.92 22.16
N ALA A 76 1.36 -21.48 21.50
CA ALA A 76 2.12 -20.77 20.47
C ALA A 76 1.21 -20.25 19.33
N GLU A 77 0.22 -21.03 18.91
CA GLU A 77 -0.76 -20.63 17.90
C GLU A 77 -1.64 -19.47 18.35
N GLN A 78 -2.05 -19.45 19.63
CA GLN A 78 -2.85 -18.36 20.19
C GLN A 78 -2.07 -17.05 20.24
N ARG A 79 -0.80 -17.11 20.69
CA ARG A 79 0.13 -15.96 20.64
C ARG A 79 0.27 -15.44 19.21
N HIS A 80 0.50 -16.33 18.25
CA HIS A 80 0.61 -15.95 16.85
C HIS A 80 -0.66 -15.26 16.32
N ASN A 81 -1.85 -15.81 16.61
CA ASN A 81 -3.12 -15.23 16.17
C ASN A 81 -3.42 -13.86 16.78
N ILE A 82 -3.05 -13.63 18.04
CA ILE A 82 -3.18 -12.32 18.70
C ILE A 82 -2.22 -11.32 18.03
N LEU A 83 -0.97 -11.71 17.80
CA LEU A 83 0.04 -10.89 17.14
C LEU A 83 -0.42 -10.43 15.74
N LEU A 84 -1.00 -11.33 14.95
CA LEU A 84 -1.58 -11.01 13.64
C LEU A 84 -2.66 -9.91 13.71
N LYS A 85 -3.50 -9.92 14.76
CA LYS A 85 -4.54 -8.90 14.96
C LYS A 85 -3.93 -7.55 15.31
N VAL A 86 -2.93 -7.54 16.19
CA VAL A 86 -2.20 -6.31 16.56
C VAL A 86 -1.53 -5.70 15.32
N LEU A 87 -0.89 -6.52 14.48
CA LEU A 87 -0.28 -6.05 13.23
C LEU A 87 -1.31 -5.43 12.27
N LYS A 88 -2.49 -6.04 12.12
CA LYS A 88 -3.55 -5.52 11.25
C LYS A 88 -4.07 -4.16 11.66
N GLN A 89 -4.07 -3.85 12.96
CA GLN A 89 -4.56 -2.57 13.49
C GLN A 89 -3.52 -1.46 13.37
N HIS A 90 -2.24 -1.79 13.44
CA HIS A 90 -1.15 -0.83 13.42
C HIS A 90 -0.45 -0.74 12.06
N LYS A 91 -1.17 -1.09 10.98
CA LYS A 91 -0.65 -0.97 9.60
C LYS A 91 -0.29 0.48 9.31
N ARG A 92 1.00 0.77 9.17
CA ARG A 92 1.50 2.05 8.65
C ARG A 92 1.42 2.07 7.13
N THR A 93 1.43 3.27 6.55
CA THR A 93 1.53 3.43 5.09
C THR A 93 2.97 3.14 4.68
N PRO A 94 3.24 2.06 3.93
CA PRO A 94 4.57 1.76 3.45
C PRO A 94 5.02 2.80 2.41
N PRO A 95 6.33 2.88 2.11
CA PRO A 95 6.82 3.70 1.01
C PRO A 95 6.08 3.34 -0.29
N SER A 96 5.71 4.37 -1.06
CA SER A 96 4.96 4.22 -2.30
C SER A 96 5.85 4.49 -3.50
N GLN A 97 5.83 3.59 -4.48
CA GLN A 97 6.54 3.73 -5.73
C GLN A 97 5.54 3.70 -6.89
N THR A 98 5.70 4.64 -7.83
CA THR A 98 4.83 4.74 -9.02
C THR A 98 5.67 4.55 -10.27
N ILE A 99 5.34 3.52 -11.05
CA ILE A 99 5.98 3.21 -12.33
C ILE A 99 5.01 3.54 -13.46
N ARG A 100 5.49 4.28 -14.45
CA ARG A 100 4.71 4.66 -15.62
C ARG A 100 5.21 3.89 -16.84
N VAL A 101 4.36 3.04 -17.41
CA VAL A 101 4.70 2.20 -18.56
C VAL A 101 4.17 2.84 -19.84
N ASN A 102 5.06 3.21 -20.75
CA ASN A 102 4.69 3.65 -22.09
C ASN A 102 4.26 2.44 -22.93
N ILE A 103 2.98 2.37 -23.33
CA ILE A 103 2.44 1.24 -24.10
C ILE A 103 3.11 1.06 -25.47
N LYS A 104 3.68 2.12 -26.07
CA LYS A 104 4.42 2.03 -27.34
C LYS A 104 5.82 1.44 -27.16
N GLU A 105 6.46 1.72 -26.03
CA GLU A 105 7.83 1.33 -25.70
C GLU A 105 7.86 0.78 -24.26
N PRO A 106 7.25 -0.40 -24.02
CA PRO A 106 6.96 -0.84 -22.67
C PRO A 106 8.16 -1.49 -21.96
N GLN A 107 9.23 -1.80 -22.68
CA GLN A 107 10.38 -2.57 -22.16
C GLN A 107 11.02 -1.92 -20.94
N GLU A 108 11.29 -0.62 -21.00
CA GLU A 108 11.90 0.13 -19.89
C GLU A 108 11.01 0.12 -18.65
N GLY A 109 9.70 0.37 -18.83
CA GLY A 109 8.74 0.32 -17.73
C GLY A 109 8.60 -1.08 -17.12
N PHE A 110 8.72 -2.14 -17.93
CA PHE A 110 8.71 -3.51 -17.44
C PHE A 110 9.99 -3.87 -16.67
N HIS A 111 11.16 -3.40 -17.11
CA HIS A 111 12.41 -3.58 -16.39
C HIS A 111 12.35 -2.94 -15.00
N GLN A 112 11.86 -1.69 -14.91
CA GLN A 112 11.66 -1.01 -13.62
C GLN A 112 10.71 -1.78 -12.71
N ILE A 113 9.66 -2.40 -13.25
CA ILE A 113 8.76 -3.26 -12.45
C ILE A 113 9.52 -4.45 -11.87
N ASP A 114 10.35 -5.13 -12.67
CA ASP A 114 11.11 -6.30 -12.22
C ASP A 114 12.14 -5.94 -11.15
N GLU A 115 12.82 -4.80 -11.28
CA GLU A 115 13.72 -4.27 -10.25
C GLU A 115 12.99 -3.99 -8.94
N VAL A 116 11.82 -3.33 -8.99
CA VAL A 116 11.05 -3.01 -7.79
C VAL A 116 10.55 -4.29 -7.12
N LEU A 117 9.99 -5.23 -7.86
CA LEU A 117 9.55 -6.52 -7.31
C LEU A 117 10.69 -7.28 -6.64
N SER A 118 11.88 -7.26 -7.23
CA SER A 118 13.08 -7.88 -6.65
C SER A 118 13.52 -7.18 -5.37
N SER A 119 13.48 -5.85 -5.33
CA SER A 119 13.84 -5.06 -4.14
C SER A 119 12.90 -5.30 -2.95
N ILE A 120 11.60 -5.50 -3.21
CA ILE A 120 10.61 -5.76 -2.17
C ILE A 120 10.90 -7.09 -1.46
N HIS A 121 11.35 -8.12 -2.20
CA HIS A 121 11.64 -9.44 -1.63
C HIS A 121 12.81 -9.45 -0.63
N VAL A 122 13.74 -8.48 -0.76
CA VAL A 122 14.95 -8.39 0.08
C VAL A 122 14.77 -7.39 1.24
N THR A 123 13.66 -6.64 1.26
CA THR A 123 13.41 -5.62 2.27
C THR A 123 13.14 -6.25 3.64
N ASP A 124 13.76 -5.74 4.70
CA ASP A 124 13.51 -6.20 6.08
C ASP A 124 12.03 -5.97 6.45
N PRO A 125 11.26 -7.04 6.75
CA PRO A 125 9.85 -6.93 7.11
C PRO A 125 9.59 -6.05 8.33
N LEU A 126 10.57 -5.95 9.25
CA LEU A 126 10.44 -5.21 10.50
C LEU A 126 10.84 -3.73 10.39
N ALA A 127 11.41 -3.29 9.25
CA ALA A 127 12.01 -1.96 9.11
C ALA A 127 11.05 -0.79 9.41
N TYR A 128 9.75 -1.00 9.20
CA TYR A 128 8.72 0.03 9.33
C TYR A 128 7.76 -0.21 10.50
N LEU A 129 8.05 -1.20 11.35
CA LEU A 129 7.18 -1.57 12.46
C LEU A 129 7.24 -0.51 13.57
N PRO A 130 6.09 0.00 14.06
CA PRO A 130 6.09 0.93 15.19
C PRO A 130 6.63 0.29 16.47
N GLU A 131 7.33 1.09 17.30
CA GLU A 131 7.93 0.65 18.56
C GLU A 131 6.92 -0.03 19.50
N HIS A 132 5.72 0.56 19.68
CA HIS A 132 4.67 -0.02 20.52
C HIS A 132 4.17 -1.40 20.04
N VAL A 133 4.28 -1.72 18.74
CA VAL A 133 3.94 -3.05 18.23
C VAL A 133 5.03 -4.06 18.59
N MET A 134 6.29 -3.63 18.57
CA MET A 134 7.39 -4.45 19.08
C MET A 134 7.26 -4.69 20.59
N ASP A 135 6.84 -3.70 21.36
CA ASP A 135 6.57 -3.85 22.80
C ASP A 135 5.43 -4.84 23.05
N ALA A 136 4.33 -4.73 22.29
CA ALA A 136 3.23 -5.69 22.35
C ALA A 136 3.69 -7.12 22.04
N ALA A 137 4.53 -7.28 21.02
CA ALA A 137 5.08 -8.58 20.65
C ALA A 137 6.01 -9.13 21.74
N LYS A 138 6.89 -8.29 22.29
CA LYS A 138 7.78 -8.67 23.40
C LYS A 138 6.99 -9.13 24.63
N TRP A 139 5.96 -8.37 25.01
CA TRP A 139 5.08 -8.73 26.13
C TRP A 139 4.34 -10.05 25.87
N LEU A 140 3.83 -10.26 24.66
CA LEU A 140 3.08 -11.48 24.31
C LEU A 140 3.95 -12.75 24.33
N TYR A 141 5.26 -12.60 24.14
CA TYR A 141 6.24 -13.69 24.16
C TYR A 141 7.10 -13.68 25.42
N ASP A 142 6.55 -13.20 26.54
CA ASP A 142 7.19 -13.28 27.87
C ASP A 142 8.60 -12.67 27.90
N ASP A 143 8.74 -11.47 27.35
CA ASP A 143 10.01 -10.75 27.20
C ASP A 143 11.06 -11.41 26.28
N ASP A 144 10.74 -12.52 25.61
CA ASP A 144 11.57 -13.10 24.56
C ASP A 144 11.47 -12.28 23.25
N VAL A 145 12.33 -11.26 23.17
CA VAL A 145 12.48 -10.39 22.01
C VAL A 145 12.86 -11.19 20.75
N THR A 146 13.61 -12.28 20.89
CA THR A 146 14.08 -13.06 19.75
C THR A 146 12.91 -13.84 19.13
N ALA A 147 12.14 -14.55 19.96
CA ALA A 147 10.93 -15.24 19.52
C ALA A 147 9.91 -14.27 18.93
N ALA A 148 9.69 -13.12 19.58
CA ALA A 148 8.78 -12.08 19.09
C ALA A 148 9.18 -11.57 17.71
N ARG A 149 10.45 -11.19 17.51
CA ARG A 149 10.97 -10.70 16.22
C ARG A 149 10.89 -11.77 15.13
N LEU A 150 11.25 -13.01 15.46
CA LEU A 150 11.25 -14.11 14.50
C LEU A 150 9.82 -14.37 13.99
N MET A 151 8.85 -14.47 14.90
CA MET A 151 7.45 -14.69 14.55
C MET A 151 6.85 -13.53 13.73
N LEU A 152 7.20 -12.29 14.09
CA LEU A 152 6.80 -11.10 13.33
C LEU A 152 7.37 -11.09 11.90
N ALA A 153 8.68 -11.35 11.77
CA ALA A 153 9.35 -11.36 10.49
C ALA A 153 8.82 -12.47 9.58
N GLU A 154 8.61 -13.67 10.13
CA GLU A 154 8.05 -14.81 9.40
C GLU A 154 6.63 -14.51 8.90
N SER A 155 5.76 -14.01 9.79
CA SER A 155 4.38 -13.66 9.42
C SER A 155 4.32 -12.64 8.29
N MET A 156 5.11 -11.57 8.39
CA MET A 156 5.10 -10.51 7.37
C MET A 156 5.74 -10.97 6.07
N LYS A 157 6.74 -11.85 6.14
CA LYS A 157 7.33 -12.47 4.95
C LYS A 157 6.31 -13.33 4.21
N ILE A 158 5.57 -14.19 4.93
CA ILE A 158 4.52 -15.03 4.34
C ILE A 158 3.45 -14.16 3.66
N GLU A 159 2.94 -13.11 4.32
CA GLU A 159 1.96 -12.19 3.74
C GLU A 159 2.53 -11.49 2.49
N THR A 160 3.77 -11.00 2.56
CA THR A 160 4.45 -10.33 1.44
C THR A 160 4.62 -11.25 0.25
N ASP A 161 5.10 -12.48 0.45
CA ASP A 161 5.32 -13.46 -0.62
C ASP A 161 4.00 -13.85 -1.31
N MET A 162 2.92 -14.05 -0.54
CA MET A 162 1.59 -14.31 -1.11
C MET A 162 1.10 -13.16 -1.99
N LEU A 163 1.27 -11.91 -1.53
CA LEU A 163 0.86 -10.72 -2.26
C LEU A 163 1.73 -10.49 -3.52
N LEU A 164 3.04 -10.69 -3.42
CA LEU A 164 3.96 -10.59 -4.56
C LEU A 164 3.66 -11.65 -5.63
N ASN A 165 3.38 -12.90 -5.23
CA ASN A 165 3.01 -13.95 -6.19
C ASN A 165 1.72 -13.62 -6.95
N ASN A 166 0.75 -12.97 -6.29
CA ASN A 166 -0.43 -12.45 -6.97
C ASN A 166 -0.07 -11.28 -7.89
N ALA A 167 0.76 -10.35 -7.43
CA ALA A 167 1.17 -9.20 -8.23
C ALA A 167 1.93 -9.58 -9.49
N VAL A 168 2.86 -10.53 -9.40
CA VAL A 168 3.57 -11.07 -10.55
C VAL A 168 2.60 -11.66 -11.58
N ARG A 169 1.55 -12.37 -11.14
CA ARG A 169 0.52 -12.91 -12.03
C ARG A 169 -0.26 -11.82 -12.74
N GLU A 170 -0.77 -10.83 -12.00
CA GLU A 170 -1.53 -9.71 -12.55
C GLU A 170 -0.69 -8.82 -13.49
N LEU A 171 0.56 -8.55 -13.12
CA LEU A 171 1.49 -7.79 -13.96
C LEU A 171 1.84 -8.55 -15.24
N ASN A 172 1.96 -9.88 -15.19
CA ASN A 172 2.12 -10.69 -16.40
C ASN A 172 0.89 -10.67 -17.31
N LEU A 173 -0.32 -10.61 -16.75
CA LEU A 173 -1.53 -10.38 -17.54
C LEU A 173 -1.50 -9.00 -18.19
N MET A 174 -1.17 -7.95 -17.43
CA MET A 174 -1.00 -6.59 -17.96
C MET A 174 0.03 -6.56 -19.11
N ARG A 175 1.20 -7.20 -18.95
CA ARG A 175 2.23 -7.30 -20.01
C ARG A 175 1.66 -7.89 -21.30
N ARG A 176 0.91 -8.99 -21.21
CA ARG A 176 0.27 -9.64 -22.37
C ARG A 176 -0.76 -8.74 -23.04
N THR A 177 -1.61 -8.07 -22.26
CA THR A 177 -2.67 -7.20 -22.79
C THR A 177 -2.12 -5.91 -23.41
N ILE A 178 -0.99 -5.40 -22.91
CA ILE A 178 -0.25 -4.31 -23.55
C ILE A 178 0.34 -4.79 -24.88
N ALA A 179 0.99 -5.96 -24.89
CA ALA A 179 1.60 -6.52 -26.09
C ALA A 179 0.58 -6.86 -27.19
N SER A 180 -0.65 -7.25 -26.83
CA SER A 180 -1.72 -7.51 -27.80
C SER A 180 -2.29 -6.23 -28.45
N GLY A 181 -1.91 -5.04 -27.97
CA GLY A 181 -2.41 -3.76 -28.47
C GLY A 181 -3.88 -3.49 -28.15
N GLN A 182 -4.52 -4.34 -27.34
CA GLN A 182 -5.95 -4.24 -27.01
C GLN A 182 -6.26 -3.14 -25.99
N VAL A 183 -5.23 -2.54 -25.39
CA VAL A 183 -5.38 -1.59 -24.28
C VAL A 183 -4.70 -0.26 -24.58
N LYS A 184 -5.43 0.84 -24.33
CA LYS A 184 -4.92 2.22 -24.42
C LYS A 184 -4.40 2.76 -23.08
N SER A 185 -4.80 2.14 -21.96
CA SER A 185 -4.35 2.45 -20.61
C SER A 185 -4.69 1.31 -19.66
N ALA A 186 -3.83 0.99 -18.70
CA ALA A 186 -4.13 0.06 -17.61
C ALA A 186 -3.48 0.53 -16.31
N ASN A 187 -4.14 0.29 -15.20
CA ASN A 187 -3.63 0.62 -13.88
C ASN A 187 -3.60 -0.64 -13.02
N TYR A 188 -2.54 -0.81 -12.26
CA TYR A 188 -2.42 -1.87 -11.27
C TYR A 188 -1.81 -1.31 -9.99
N SER A 189 -2.25 -1.82 -8.85
CA SER A 189 -1.71 -1.44 -7.56
C SER A 189 -1.65 -2.64 -6.63
N VAL A 190 -0.54 -2.78 -5.91
CA VAL A 190 -0.40 -3.74 -4.83
C VAL A 190 0.14 -3.06 -3.59
N ASP A 191 -0.53 -3.32 -2.47
CA ASP A 191 -0.12 -2.89 -1.15
C ASP A 191 0.43 -4.12 -0.42
N THR A 192 1.73 -4.11 -0.12
CA THR A 192 2.39 -5.11 0.73
C THR A 192 2.72 -4.50 2.10
N PRO A 193 3.02 -5.30 3.13
CA PRO A 193 3.46 -4.78 4.43
C PRO A 193 4.66 -3.83 4.36
N VAL A 194 5.56 -4.04 3.39
CA VAL A 194 6.84 -3.31 3.27
C VAL A 194 6.86 -2.24 2.18
N SER A 195 5.97 -2.31 1.18
CA SER A 195 5.98 -1.41 0.03
C SER A 195 4.62 -1.35 -0.67
N ARG A 196 4.32 -0.19 -1.28
CA ARG A 196 3.18 0.02 -2.17
C ARG A 196 3.70 0.28 -3.58
N LEU A 197 3.24 -0.51 -4.54
CA LEU A 197 3.58 -0.37 -5.95
C LEU A 197 2.34 0.03 -6.75
N HIS A 198 2.44 1.14 -7.46
CA HIS A 198 1.46 1.60 -8.45
C HIS A 198 2.07 1.54 -9.85
N VAL A 199 1.43 0.81 -10.75
CA VAL A 199 1.81 0.71 -12.16
C VAL A 199 0.74 1.37 -13.01
N ILE A 200 1.14 2.33 -13.84
CA ILE A 200 0.27 3.07 -14.74
C ILE A 200 0.77 2.88 -16.17
N ALA A 201 0.11 2.01 -16.92
CA ALA A 201 0.31 1.89 -18.35
C ALA A 201 -0.50 2.96 -19.08
N TYR A 202 0.17 3.74 -19.92
CA TYR A 202 -0.45 4.83 -20.67
C TYR A 202 -0.02 4.79 -22.13
N SER A 203 -0.95 5.13 -23.02
CA SER A 203 -0.59 5.49 -24.39
C SER A 203 -0.02 6.91 -24.37
N PRO A 204 1.20 7.12 -24.88
CA PRO A 204 1.77 8.45 -24.93
C PRO A 204 0.89 9.34 -25.79
N SER A 205 0.67 10.53 -25.25
CA SER A 205 -0.04 11.62 -25.84
C SER A 205 0.42 11.95 -27.26
N LYS A 206 -0.42 11.71 -28.27
CA LYS A 206 -0.19 12.26 -29.61
C LYS A 206 -0.45 13.78 -29.61
N CYS A 207 0.50 14.57 -30.10
CA CYS A 207 0.31 15.97 -30.48
C CYS A 207 0.41 16.01 -32.01
N TYR A 208 -0.65 15.54 -32.68
CA TYR A 208 -0.68 15.22 -34.11
C TYR A 208 -0.02 16.29 -34.99
N VAL A 209 -0.43 17.55 -34.84
CA VAL A 209 0.05 18.66 -35.67
C VAL A 209 1.51 19.01 -35.38
N ALA A 210 1.91 19.04 -34.10
CA ALA A 210 3.29 19.31 -33.72
C ALA A 210 4.24 18.20 -34.21
N THR A 211 3.80 16.94 -34.10
CA THR A 211 4.55 15.79 -34.61
C THR A 211 4.78 15.89 -36.12
N VAL A 212 3.79 16.32 -36.91
CA VAL A 212 3.97 16.55 -38.36
C VAL A 212 4.91 17.74 -38.66
N CYS A 213 4.84 18.80 -37.86
CA CYS A 213 5.62 20.02 -38.10
C CYS A 213 7.10 19.89 -37.69
N PHE A 214 7.38 19.20 -36.58
CA PHE A 214 8.70 19.17 -35.95
C PHE A 214 9.29 17.76 -35.79
N GLY A 215 8.46 16.72 -35.75
CA GLY A 215 8.87 15.35 -35.45
C GLY A 215 8.40 14.86 -34.06
N GLU A 216 8.42 13.55 -33.84
CA GLU A 216 7.89 12.91 -32.62
C GLU A 216 8.71 13.24 -31.37
N HIS A 217 10.03 13.38 -31.52
CA HIS A 217 10.99 13.65 -30.43
C HIS A 217 11.56 15.07 -30.45
N ALA A 218 11.01 15.97 -31.27
CA ALA A 218 11.45 17.36 -31.30
C ALA A 218 11.12 18.07 -29.98
N LEU A 219 12.01 18.97 -29.55
CA LEU A 219 11.88 19.70 -28.28
C LEU A 219 10.54 20.43 -28.17
N GLU A 220 10.06 21.04 -29.26
CA GLU A 220 8.77 21.71 -29.32
C GLU A 220 7.61 20.73 -29.08
N THR A 221 7.64 19.55 -29.71
CA THR A 221 6.62 18.52 -29.54
C THR A 221 6.57 18.01 -28.10
N VAL A 222 7.74 17.76 -27.49
CA VAL A 222 7.83 17.32 -26.09
C VAL A 222 7.32 18.41 -25.14
N THR A 223 7.75 19.66 -25.33
CA THR A 223 7.33 20.81 -24.51
C THR A 223 5.79 20.98 -24.52
N LEU A 224 5.16 20.81 -25.68
CA LEU A 224 3.71 20.97 -25.82
C LEU A 224 2.93 19.80 -25.20
N ARG A 225 3.46 18.57 -25.28
CA ARG A 225 2.89 17.40 -24.59
C ARG A 225 2.90 17.62 -23.08
N GLU A 226 4.06 17.99 -22.53
CA GLU A 226 4.22 18.29 -21.10
C GLU A 226 3.29 19.41 -20.66
N TRP A 227 3.23 20.52 -21.39
CA TRP A 227 2.33 21.63 -21.04
C TRP A 227 0.86 21.20 -21.04
N ARG A 228 0.43 20.41 -22.03
CA ARG A 228 -0.98 20.03 -22.05
C ARG A 228 -1.31 18.95 -21.00
N ASP A 229 -0.35 18.11 -20.61
CA ASP A 229 -0.51 17.17 -19.49
C ASP A 229 -0.47 17.84 -18.11
N GLN A 230 0.44 18.79 -17.89
CA GLN A 230 0.68 19.39 -16.57
C GLN A 230 -0.12 20.68 -16.31
N VAL A 231 -0.50 21.41 -17.36
CA VAL A 231 -1.22 22.69 -17.23
C VAL A 231 -2.64 22.55 -17.76
N LEU A 232 -2.78 22.11 -19.01
CA LEU A 232 -4.08 22.13 -19.69
C LEU A 232 -5.06 21.09 -19.11
N ALA A 233 -4.58 19.89 -18.78
CA ALA A 233 -5.41 18.84 -18.18
C ALA A 233 -5.96 19.21 -16.78
N ASN A 234 -5.27 20.11 -16.06
CA ASN A 234 -5.69 20.57 -14.73
C ASN A 234 -6.89 21.54 -14.77
N HIS A 235 -7.18 22.14 -15.92
CA HIS A 235 -8.29 23.08 -16.10
C HIS A 235 -9.49 22.42 -16.80
N GLN A 236 -10.73 22.73 -16.36
CA GLN A 236 -11.95 22.17 -16.98
C GLN A 236 -12.05 22.49 -18.49
N MET A 237 -11.78 23.74 -18.87
CA MET A 237 -11.78 24.15 -20.28
C MET A 237 -10.64 23.50 -21.06
N GLY A 238 -9.48 23.32 -20.42
CA GLY A 238 -8.36 22.63 -21.03
C GLY A 238 -8.66 21.15 -21.31
N ARG A 239 -9.34 20.44 -20.40
CA ARG A 239 -9.82 19.07 -20.65
C ARG A 239 -10.77 18.99 -21.84
N LYS A 240 -11.73 19.92 -21.95
CA LYS A 240 -12.63 19.98 -23.12
C LYS A 240 -11.86 20.21 -24.43
N PHE A 241 -10.87 21.09 -24.41
CA PHE A 241 -10.00 21.31 -25.57
C PHE A 241 -9.20 20.05 -25.94
N ILE A 242 -8.62 19.35 -24.97
CA ILE A 242 -7.87 18.10 -25.21
C ILE A 242 -8.78 17.08 -25.90
N VAL A 243 -10.00 16.88 -25.42
CA VAL A 243 -10.95 15.95 -26.05
C VAL A 243 -11.22 16.33 -27.50
N TRP A 244 -11.61 17.58 -27.75
CA TRP A 244 -11.85 18.07 -29.12
C TRP A 244 -10.62 17.92 -30.03
N TYR A 245 -9.43 18.23 -29.50
CA TYR A 245 -8.17 18.11 -30.25
C TYR A 245 -7.84 16.65 -30.58
N TYR A 246 -8.19 15.68 -29.73
CA TYR A 246 -7.99 14.27 -30.04
C TYR A 246 -9.00 13.74 -31.05
N GLU A 247 -10.22 14.27 -31.07
CA GLU A 247 -11.24 13.92 -32.05
C GLU A 247 -10.92 14.46 -33.45
N ASN A 248 -10.30 15.64 -33.54
CA ASN A 248 -10.08 16.35 -34.81
C ASN A 248 -8.62 16.47 -35.24
N GLY A 249 -7.68 16.34 -34.30
CA GLY A 249 -6.27 16.67 -34.50
C GLY A 249 -5.56 15.80 -35.52
N GLU A 250 -5.97 14.55 -35.68
CA GLU A 250 -5.43 13.65 -36.70
C GLU A 250 -5.75 14.15 -38.12
N LYS A 251 -7.00 14.54 -38.39
CA LYS A 251 -7.41 15.13 -39.68
C LYS A 251 -6.69 16.45 -39.94
N ILE A 252 -6.54 17.30 -38.93
CA ILE A 252 -5.81 18.57 -39.05
C ILE A 252 -4.33 18.30 -39.40
N ALA A 253 -3.73 17.29 -38.78
CA ALA A 253 -2.35 16.91 -39.05
C ALA A 253 -2.17 16.33 -40.46
N GLU A 254 -3.12 15.55 -40.98
CA GLU A 254 -3.13 15.09 -42.37
C GLU A 254 -3.18 16.26 -43.35
N ILE A 255 -4.04 17.26 -43.10
CA ILE A 255 -4.12 18.47 -43.93
C ILE A 255 -2.80 19.24 -43.89
N ALA A 256 -2.21 19.41 -42.71
CA ALA A 256 -0.92 20.06 -42.55
C ALA A 256 0.21 19.26 -43.24
N ALA A 257 0.15 17.94 -43.27
CA ALA A 257 1.14 17.10 -43.93
C ALA A 257 1.07 17.23 -45.47
N ARG A 258 -0.14 17.34 -46.03
CA ARG A 258 -0.38 17.42 -47.48
C ARG A 258 -0.14 18.81 -48.06
N THR A 259 -0.30 19.86 -47.26
CA THR A 259 -0.23 21.25 -47.74
C THR A 259 0.98 21.99 -47.15
N PRO A 260 2.06 22.23 -47.94
CA PRO A 260 3.30 22.86 -47.45
C PRO A 260 3.09 24.22 -46.77
N MET A 261 2.16 25.04 -47.29
CA MET A 261 1.87 26.34 -46.71
C MET A 261 1.27 26.23 -45.31
N ILE A 262 0.31 25.32 -45.12
CA ILE A 262 -0.32 25.06 -43.82
C ILE A 262 0.71 24.47 -42.84
N ARG A 263 1.60 23.61 -43.32
CA ARG A 263 2.71 23.09 -42.51
C ARG A 263 3.61 24.21 -42.02
N LEU A 264 3.99 25.14 -42.90
CA LEU A 264 4.92 26.22 -42.58
C LEU A 264 4.30 27.22 -41.59
N THR A 265 3.05 27.61 -41.81
CA THR A 265 2.33 28.52 -40.91
C THR A 265 2.07 27.87 -39.55
N SER A 266 1.65 26.60 -39.53
CA SER A 266 1.48 25.83 -38.29
C SER A 266 2.79 25.69 -37.54
N LYS A 267 3.89 25.35 -38.23
CA LYS A 267 5.22 25.26 -37.64
C LYS A 267 5.66 26.59 -37.03
N PHE A 268 5.43 27.71 -37.70
CA PHE A 268 5.78 29.02 -37.16
C PHE A 268 4.95 29.38 -35.92
N ALA A 269 3.62 29.26 -36.01
CA ALA A 269 2.71 29.59 -34.91
C ALA A 269 2.94 28.70 -33.68
N ILE A 270 2.99 27.38 -33.88
CA ILE A 270 3.23 26.41 -32.82
C ILE A 270 4.64 26.58 -32.23
N GLY A 271 5.65 26.91 -33.05
CA GLY A 271 7.02 27.15 -32.57
C GLY A 271 7.16 28.42 -31.73
N ILE A 272 6.38 29.47 -32.02
CA ILE A 272 6.28 30.65 -31.14
C ILE A 272 5.63 30.25 -29.81
N PHE A 273 4.51 29.53 -29.88
CA PHE A 273 3.77 29.11 -28.69
C PHE A 273 4.61 28.18 -27.79
N ALA A 274 5.29 27.18 -28.36
CA ALA A 274 6.19 26.28 -27.61
C ALA A 274 7.32 27.05 -26.91
N ARG A 275 7.90 28.06 -27.57
CA ARG A 275 8.92 28.93 -26.94
C ARG A 275 8.35 29.76 -25.80
N TRP A 276 7.13 30.28 -25.95
CA TRP A 276 6.44 31.02 -24.90
C TRP A 276 6.13 30.15 -23.68
N VAL A 277 5.55 28.96 -23.91
CA VAL A 277 5.29 27.95 -22.87
C VAL A 277 6.57 27.59 -22.11
N ARG A 278 7.68 27.37 -22.83
CA ARG A 278 8.96 27.06 -22.21
C ARG A 278 9.48 28.20 -21.32
N ARG A 279 9.34 29.45 -21.76
CA ARG A 279 9.75 30.63 -20.99
C ARG A 279 8.93 30.80 -19.70
N LEU A 280 7.63 30.50 -19.75
CA LEU A 280 6.78 30.52 -18.56
C LEU A 280 7.17 29.46 -17.53
N ARG A 281 7.69 28.32 -17.98
CA ARG A 281 8.16 27.26 -17.08
C ARG A 281 9.46 27.65 -16.37
N SER A 282 10.41 28.22 -17.10
CA SER A 282 11.70 28.66 -16.52
C SER A 282 11.60 29.84 -15.53
N SER A 283 10.45 30.50 -15.43
CA SER A 283 10.21 31.57 -14.45
C SER A 283 9.52 31.09 -13.16
N HIS A 284 9.17 29.79 -13.09
CA HIS A 284 8.49 29.16 -11.94
C HIS A 284 9.33 28.05 -11.27
N GLU A 285 10.55 27.81 -11.76
CA GLU A 285 11.62 27.07 -11.07
C GLU A 285 12.59 28.07 -10.43
#